data_AF-A0A5B2WC83-F1
#
_entry.id   AF-A0A5B2WC83-F1
#
_cell.length_a   1.000
_cell.length_b   1.000
_cell.length_c   1.000
_cell.angle_alpha   90.00
_cell.angle_beta   90.00
_cell.angle_gamma   90.00
#
_symmetry.space_group_name_H-M   'P 1'
#
loop_
_entity.id
_entity.type
_entity.pdbx_description
1 polymer ?
#
loop_
_entity_poly.entity_id
_entity_poly.type
_entity_poly.pdbx_seq_one_letter_code
_entity_poly.pdbx_strand_id
1 'polypeptide(L)'
;MTDGPLIVQSDKTLLLEVDHPLADEVRVAIAPFAELERAPEHVHTYRVTPLALWNARAAGHDAEQVVDALVRYSRYPVPQPLLVDVVDTMGRFGRLQLVNHPTHGLTMSSLDRAVLEEVLRHKKIAPMLGARIDDDTVIVHPSERGRLKQLLLKVGWPAEDFAGYVDGEAHPIELAEDGWQLREYQRQAAQAFWAGGSGVVVLPCGAGKTLVGAAAMAEAQATTLILVTNTVAGRQWKRELIARTSLTEDEIGEYSGERKEIRPVTIATYQVITRKTKGEYRHLELFDSRDWGLVIYDEVHLLPAPVFRMTADLQSRRRLGLTATLVREDGQEGDVFSLIGPKRFDVPWRDIEAQGWIAPAECTEVRVTLTDHERLTYATAEPEERYKLCATAATKLPVVRAILDAHPEEPTLVIGAYLDQLEELGAALDAPIVQGSTKNKEREELFDRFRRGELRTLVVSKVANFSIDLPEASVAVQVSGTFGSRQEEAQRLGRLLRPKGDGRQAHFYSVVSRDTLDTDYAAHRQRFLAEQGYAYKIVDADDLLGPKLPEVG
;
A
#
# COMPACT_ATOMS: atom_id res chain seq x y z
N MET A 1 37.27 11.68 -8.78
CA MET A 1 36.06 10.86 -8.94
C MET A 1 35.73 10.35 -7.57
N THR A 2 34.56 10.71 -7.06
CA THR A 2 34.03 10.21 -5.80
C THR A 2 33.64 8.74 -6.00
N ASP A 3 34.08 7.86 -5.09
CA ASP A 3 33.70 6.43 -5.07
C ASP A 3 32.30 6.27 -4.47
N GLY A 4 31.36 7.09 -4.95
CA GLY A 4 30.00 7.13 -4.44
C GLY A 4 29.15 5.97 -5.01
N PRO A 5 28.14 5.47 -4.28
CA PRO A 5 27.27 4.39 -4.75
C PRO A 5 26.12 4.88 -5.65
N LEU A 6 25.93 6.20 -5.79
CA LEU A 6 24.79 6.79 -6.49
C LEU A 6 25.19 7.20 -7.91
N ILE A 7 24.33 6.95 -8.90
CA ILE A 7 24.46 7.52 -10.24
C ILE A 7 23.25 8.43 -10.44
N VAL A 8 23.52 9.72 -10.59
CA VAL A 8 22.49 10.76 -10.77
C VAL A 8 22.34 11.08 -12.25
N GLN A 9 21.16 10.82 -12.81
CA GLN A 9 20.86 11.05 -14.22
C GLN A 9 20.13 12.38 -14.43
N SER A 10 20.27 12.98 -15.61
CA SER A 10 19.66 14.27 -15.95
C SER A 10 18.14 14.24 -16.01
N ASP A 11 17.54 13.06 -16.15
CA ASP A 11 16.09 12.82 -16.18
C ASP A 11 15.48 12.61 -14.78
N LYS A 12 16.21 12.97 -13.72
CA LYS A 12 15.81 12.84 -12.31
C LYS A 12 15.82 11.40 -11.78
N THR A 13 16.38 10.45 -12.52
CA THR A 13 16.60 9.08 -12.05
C THR A 13 17.86 9.00 -11.20
N LEU A 14 17.78 8.29 -10.07
CA LEU A 14 18.92 7.96 -9.22
C LEU A 14 19.09 6.43 -9.21
N LEU A 15 20.28 5.94 -9.54
CA LEU A 15 20.59 4.50 -9.48
C LEU A 15 21.55 4.28 -8.31
N LEU A 16 21.11 3.52 -7.32
CA LEU A 16 21.88 3.22 -6.11
C LEU A 16 22.39 1.78 -6.16
N GLU A 17 23.70 1.60 -6.12
CA GLU A 17 24.33 0.29 -5.96
C GLU A 17 24.16 -0.23 -4.53
N VAL A 18 23.49 -1.36 -4.38
CA VAL A 18 23.05 -1.90 -3.08
C VAL A 18 24.20 -2.53 -2.30
N ASP A 19 25.14 -3.17 -3.01
CA ASP A 19 26.25 -3.90 -2.40
C ASP A 19 27.38 -2.98 -1.91
N HIS A 20 27.25 -1.66 -2.11
CA HIS A 20 28.25 -0.69 -1.70
C HIS A 20 28.18 -0.39 -0.18
N PRO A 21 29.32 -0.22 0.53
CA PRO A 21 29.33 0.01 1.98
C PRO A 21 28.53 1.22 2.47
N LEU A 22 28.33 2.22 1.62
CA LEU A 22 27.56 3.44 1.92
C LEU A 22 26.08 3.36 1.50
N ALA A 23 25.61 2.23 0.95
CA ALA A 23 24.28 2.15 0.36
C ALA A 23 23.16 2.55 1.33
N ASP A 24 23.20 2.08 2.57
CA ASP A 24 22.19 2.39 3.59
C ASP A 24 22.20 3.88 3.97
N GLU A 25 23.39 4.48 4.09
CA GLU A 25 23.52 5.91 4.36
C GLU A 25 22.91 6.74 3.23
N VAL A 26 23.13 6.33 1.97
CA VAL A 26 22.54 7.00 0.81
C VAL A 26 21.02 6.84 0.79
N ARG A 27 20.49 5.66 1.12
CA ARG A 27 19.02 5.45 1.22
C ARG A 27 18.40 6.45 2.18
N VAL A 28 18.99 6.60 3.37
CA VAL A 28 18.52 7.57 4.38
C VAL A 28 18.62 9.00 3.85
N ALA A 29 19.73 9.34 3.17
CA ALA A 29 19.96 10.68 2.66
C ALA A 29 18.98 11.08 1.54
N ILE A 30 18.60 10.16 0.65
CA ILE A 30 17.70 10.46 -0.49
C ILE A 30 16.22 10.21 -0.18
N ALA A 31 15.89 9.40 0.83
CA ALA A 31 14.52 9.05 1.19
C ALA A 31 13.55 10.25 1.36
N PRO A 32 13.98 11.42 1.88
CA PRO A 32 13.08 12.57 2.01
C PRO A 32 12.59 13.15 0.68
N PHE A 33 13.39 13.04 -0.38
CA PHE A 33 13.17 13.76 -1.64
C PHE A 33 13.16 12.90 -2.90
N ALA A 34 13.38 11.59 -2.76
CA ALA A 34 13.32 10.63 -3.86
C ALA A 34 12.36 9.48 -3.52
N GLU A 35 11.64 9.02 -4.54
CA GLU A 35 10.69 7.91 -4.47
C GLU A 35 11.33 6.66 -5.05
N LEU A 36 11.20 5.51 -4.36
CA LEU A 36 11.69 4.23 -4.87
C LEU A 36 10.80 3.79 -6.05
N GLU A 37 11.40 3.69 -7.24
CA GLU A 37 10.71 3.21 -8.45
C GLU A 37 10.86 1.69 -8.58
N ARG A 38 12.07 1.15 -8.35
CA ARG A 38 12.38 -0.30 -8.48
C ARG A 38 13.49 -0.71 -7.50
N ALA A 39 13.40 -1.90 -6.92
CA ALA A 39 14.41 -2.44 -6.01
C ALA A 39 14.88 -3.87 -6.41
N PRO A 40 15.49 -4.05 -7.60
CA PRO A 40 16.10 -5.32 -7.96
C PRO A 40 17.39 -5.56 -7.16
N GLU A 41 17.93 -6.78 -7.25
CA GLU A 41 18.94 -7.34 -6.34
C GLU A 41 20.17 -6.43 -6.10
N HIS A 42 20.71 -5.82 -7.15
CA HIS A 42 21.99 -5.09 -7.11
C HIS A 42 21.88 -3.57 -7.23
N VAL A 43 20.84 -3.05 -7.88
CA VAL A 43 20.73 -1.61 -8.18
C VAL A 43 19.30 -1.13 -7.95
N HIS A 44 19.10 -0.32 -6.93
CA HIS A 44 17.80 0.31 -6.70
C HIS A 44 17.65 1.57 -7.55
N THR A 45 16.49 1.75 -8.16
CA THR A 45 16.14 2.93 -8.95
C THR A 45 15.20 3.81 -8.14
N TYR A 46 15.57 5.07 -7.95
CA TYR A 46 14.75 6.12 -7.36
C TYR A 46 14.45 7.23 -8.37
N ARG A 47 13.37 7.97 -8.14
CA ARG A 47 12.96 9.12 -8.95
C ARG A 47 12.83 10.35 -8.06
N VAL A 48 13.45 11.46 -8.46
CA VAL A 48 13.19 12.77 -7.85
C VAL A 48 11.99 13.40 -8.55
N THR A 49 10.91 13.64 -7.79
CA THR A 49 9.67 14.27 -8.30
C THR A 49 9.51 15.66 -7.69
N PRO A 50 8.83 16.62 -8.36
CA PRO A 50 8.51 17.91 -7.77
C PRO A 50 7.78 17.78 -6.43
N LEU A 51 6.89 16.79 -6.35
CA LEU A 51 6.14 16.49 -5.14
C LEU A 51 7.05 16.04 -4.00
N ALA A 52 7.98 15.12 -4.24
CA ALA A 52 8.94 14.67 -3.24
C ALA A 52 9.83 15.82 -2.75
N LEU A 53 10.28 16.70 -3.66
CA LEU A 53 11.05 17.90 -3.31
C LEU A 53 10.27 18.87 -2.41
N TRP A 54 9.00 19.15 -2.74
CA TRP A 54 8.15 20.00 -1.91
C TRP A 54 7.81 19.36 -0.57
N ASN A 55 7.63 18.04 -0.53
CA ASN A 55 7.43 17.29 0.71
C ASN A 55 8.67 17.34 1.60
N ALA A 56 9.87 17.18 1.03
CA ALA A 56 11.13 17.35 1.74
C ALA A 56 11.21 18.75 2.35
N ARG A 57 10.84 19.78 1.58
CA ARG A 57 10.82 21.16 2.05
C ARG A 57 9.85 21.37 3.22
N ALA A 58 8.64 20.83 3.11
CA ALA A 58 7.63 20.86 4.18
C ALA A 58 8.07 20.09 5.44
N ALA A 59 8.95 19.10 5.30
CA ALA A 59 9.54 18.35 6.40
C ALA A 59 10.78 19.02 7.01
N GLY A 60 11.17 20.21 6.51
CA GLY A 60 12.29 20.99 7.04
C GLY A 60 13.60 20.81 6.30
N HIS A 61 13.65 20.03 5.20
CA HIS A 61 14.85 19.91 4.39
C HIS A 61 14.98 21.09 3.42
N ASP A 62 16.16 21.70 3.32
CA ASP A 62 16.41 22.76 2.35
C ASP A 62 17.04 22.22 1.05
N ALA A 63 17.11 23.09 0.03
CA ALA A 63 17.65 22.69 -1.26
C ALA A 63 19.16 22.42 -1.20
N GLU A 64 19.89 23.03 -0.26
CA GLU A 64 21.32 22.83 -0.09
C GLU A 64 21.61 21.41 0.39
N GLN A 65 20.85 20.92 1.37
CA GLN A 65 20.92 19.53 1.86
C GLN A 65 20.63 18.52 0.76
N VAL A 66 19.62 18.76 -0.08
CA VAL A 66 19.29 17.87 -1.21
C VAL A 66 20.41 17.85 -2.24
N VAL A 67 20.93 19.02 -2.62
CA VAL A 67 22.04 19.16 -3.57
C VAL A 67 23.31 18.50 -3.02
N ASP A 68 23.63 18.72 -1.75
CA ASP A 68 24.76 18.12 -1.06
C ASP A 68 24.65 16.59 -1.03
N ALA A 69 23.48 16.02 -0.71
CA ALA A 69 23.27 14.58 -0.76
C ALA A 69 23.52 14.00 -2.18
N LEU A 70 22.99 14.66 -3.22
CA LEU A 70 23.21 14.24 -4.60
C LEU A 70 24.69 14.31 -5.00
N VAL A 71 25.39 15.38 -4.64
CA VAL A 71 26.79 15.59 -5.03
C VAL A 71 27.74 14.69 -4.23
N ARG A 72 27.54 14.58 -2.90
CA ARG A 72 28.38 13.80 -1.99
C ARG A 72 28.42 12.32 -2.37
N TYR A 73 27.27 11.75 -2.70
CA TYR A 73 27.15 10.31 -2.93
C TYR A 73 27.24 9.90 -4.41
N SER A 74 27.29 10.86 -5.34
CA SER A 74 27.35 10.54 -6.75
C SER A 74 28.73 10.01 -7.17
N ARG A 75 28.74 8.91 -7.92
CA ARG A 75 29.92 8.33 -8.60
C ARG A 75 30.44 9.25 -9.71
N TYR A 76 29.51 9.87 -10.43
CA TYR A 76 29.80 10.74 -11.56
C TYR A 76 29.42 12.19 -11.26
N PRO A 77 29.98 13.19 -11.96
CA PRO A 77 29.53 14.57 -11.80
C PRO A 77 28.03 14.70 -12.03
N VAL A 78 27.33 15.31 -11.06
CA VAL A 78 25.88 15.52 -11.14
C VAL A 78 25.58 16.55 -12.25
N PRO A 79 24.58 16.32 -13.12
CA PRO A 79 24.22 17.29 -14.15
C PRO A 79 23.80 18.63 -13.54
N GLN A 80 24.50 19.71 -13.89
CA GLN A 80 24.18 21.06 -13.40
C GLN A 80 22.72 21.49 -13.63
N PRO A 81 22.08 21.19 -14.79
CA PRO A 81 20.68 21.54 -14.99
C PRO A 81 19.73 20.89 -13.97
N LEU A 82 20.05 19.69 -13.50
CA LEU A 82 19.26 19.01 -12.47
C LEU A 82 19.37 19.74 -11.12
N LEU A 83 20.58 20.15 -10.72
CA LEU A 83 20.78 20.86 -9.46
C LEU A 83 20.03 22.20 -9.44
N VAL A 84 20.04 22.94 -10.55
CA VAL A 84 19.28 24.18 -10.70
C VAL A 84 17.78 23.91 -10.60
N ASP A 85 17.27 22.89 -11.31
CA ASP A 85 15.86 22.53 -11.28
C ASP A 85 15.37 22.09 -9.89
N VAL A 86 16.21 21.40 -9.10
CA VAL A 86 15.92 21.04 -7.70
C VAL A 86 15.74 22.30 -6.85
N VAL A 87 16.69 23.23 -6.93
CA VAL A 87 16.65 24.50 -6.18
C VAL A 87 15.43 25.33 -6.58
N ASP A 88 15.20 25.49 -7.88
CA ASP A 88 14.06 26.25 -8.41
C ASP A 88 12.73 25.64 -8.00
N THR A 89 12.62 24.31 -8.03
CA THR A 89 11.41 23.60 -7.64
C THR A 89 11.14 23.77 -6.15
N MET A 90 12.12 23.47 -5.28
CA MET A 90 11.96 23.61 -3.83
C MET A 90 11.67 25.05 -3.41
N GLY A 91 12.25 26.04 -4.11
CA GLY A 91 12.02 27.46 -3.89
C GLY A 91 10.60 27.96 -4.22
N ARG A 92 9.73 27.13 -4.80
CA ARG A 92 8.31 27.45 -4.99
C ARG A 92 7.46 27.18 -3.76
N PHE A 93 7.89 26.27 -2.89
CA PHE A 93 7.15 25.92 -1.67
C PHE A 93 7.23 27.05 -0.64
N GLY A 94 6.09 27.36 -0.02
CA GLY A 94 5.99 28.37 1.03
C GLY A 94 5.93 29.82 0.54
N ARG A 95 5.97 30.06 -0.79
CA ARG A 95 5.67 31.40 -1.33
C ARG A 95 4.23 31.82 -1.05
N LEU A 96 3.34 30.84 -0.99
CA LEU A 96 1.98 31.00 -0.51
C LEU A 96 1.87 30.31 0.84
N GLN A 97 1.19 30.95 1.78
CA GLN A 97 1.05 30.47 3.15
C GLN A 97 -0.42 30.53 3.54
N LEU A 98 -0.95 29.42 4.04
CA LEU A 98 -2.28 29.36 4.62
C LEU A 98 -2.16 29.59 6.12
N VAL A 99 -2.86 30.60 6.63
CA VAL A 99 -2.76 31.04 8.03
C VAL A 99 -4.17 31.21 8.60
N ASN A 100 -4.33 30.94 9.90
CA ASN A 100 -5.57 31.25 10.59
C ASN A 100 -5.48 32.69 11.15
N HIS A 101 -6.12 33.64 10.47
CA HIS A 101 -6.14 35.05 10.84
C HIS A 101 -7.13 35.29 12.00
N PRO A 102 -6.75 35.99 13.09
CA PRO A 102 -7.60 36.17 14.27
C PRO A 102 -9.00 36.74 14.00
N THR A 103 -9.12 37.64 13.01
CA THR A 103 -10.39 38.30 12.66
C THR A 103 -11.05 37.81 11.38
N HIS A 104 -10.29 37.18 10.48
CA HIS A 104 -10.77 36.84 9.13
C HIS A 104 -10.85 35.34 8.87
N GLY A 105 -10.49 34.52 9.86
CA GLY A 105 -10.45 33.06 9.74
C GLY A 105 -9.34 32.64 8.78
N LEU A 106 -9.59 31.64 7.94
CA LEU A 106 -8.58 31.12 7.02
C LEU A 106 -8.22 32.15 5.93
N THR A 107 -6.93 32.47 5.82
CA THR A 107 -6.39 33.39 4.80
C THR A 107 -5.22 32.73 4.07
N MET A 108 -5.00 33.13 2.83
CA MET A 108 -3.78 32.85 2.08
C MET A 108 -2.97 34.14 1.97
N SER A 109 -1.80 34.16 2.58
CA SER A 109 -0.80 35.22 2.44
C SER A 109 0.28 34.81 1.44
N SER A 110 0.88 35.77 0.75
CA SER A 110 1.97 35.53 -0.18
C SER A 110 3.24 36.27 0.22
N LEU A 111 4.38 35.62 0.07
CA LEU A 111 5.71 36.23 0.11
C LEU A 111 6.15 36.71 -1.28
N ASP A 112 5.39 36.38 -2.32
CA ASP A 112 5.64 36.75 -3.71
C ASP A 112 4.34 37.24 -4.36
N ARG A 113 4.22 38.56 -4.52
CA ARG A 113 3.01 39.19 -5.05
C ARG A 113 2.68 38.74 -6.48
N ALA A 114 3.70 38.45 -7.30
CA ALA A 114 3.46 38.00 -8.67
C ALA A 114 2.78 36.62 -8.69
N VAL A 115 3.22 35.72 -7.81
CA VAL A 115 2.60 34.39 -7.64
C VAL A 115 1.17 34.51 -7.14
N LEU A 116 0.90 35.42 -6.19
CA LEU A 116 -0.46 35.66 -5.72
C LEU A 116 -1.37 36.11 -6.86
N GLU A 117 -0.95 37.10 -7.65
CA GLU A 117 -1.73 37.60 -8.80
C GLU A 117 -1.99 36.53 -9.86
N GLU A 118 -1.01 35.66 -10.13
CA GLU A 118 -1.17 34.51 -11.02
C GLU A 118 -2.26 33.56 -10.50
N VAL A 119 -2.18 33.20 -9.21
CA VAL A 119 -3.13 32.28 -8.55
C VAL A 119 -4.54 32.86 -8.46
N LEU A 120 -4.68 34.16 -8.15
CA LEU A 120 -5.97 34.86 -8.07
C LEU A 120 -6.71 34.85 -9.42
N ARG A 121 -5.98 34.88 -10.54
CA ARG A 121 -6.56 34.85 -11.90
C ARG A 121 -6.88 33.44 -12.39
N HIS A 122 -6.42 32.41 -11.68
CA HIS A 122 -6.62 31.04 -12.09
C HIS A 122 -8.10 30.64 -11.92
N LYS A 123 -8.77 30.31 -13.05
CA LYS A 123 -10.23 30.09 -13.13
C LYS A 123 -10.79 29.07 -12.13
N LYS A 124 -10.00 28.06 -11.73
CA LYS A 124 -10.43 27.04 -10.78
C LYS A 124 -10.16 27.40 -9.32
N ILE A 125 -9.24 28.32 -9.06
CA ILE A 125 -8.84 28.73 -7.70
C ILE A 125 -9.65 29.94 -7.24
N ALA A 126 -9.90 30.91 -8.12
CA ALA A 126 -10.67 32.12 -7.79
C ALA A 126 -12.00 31.87 -7.04
N PRO A 127 -12.81 30.83 -7.36
CA PRO A 127 -14.05 30.55 -6.62
C PRO A 127 -13.85 30.10 -5.16
N MET A 128 -12.63 29.73 -4.77
CA MET A 128 -12.29 29.27 -3.41
C MET A 128 -11.87 30.42 -2.50
N LEU A 129 -11.72 31.61 -3.06
CA LEU A 129 -11.16 32.78 -2.41
C LEU A 129 -12.26 33.83 -2.19
N GLY A 130 -12.18 34.52 -1.06
CA GLY A 130 -13.07 35.60 -0.68
C GLY A 130 -12.50 36.98 -1.04
N ALA A 131 -12.88 37.98 -0.24
CA ALA A 131 -12.36 39.32 -0.41
C ALA A 131 -10.84 39.39 -0.17
N ARG A 132 -10.17 40.26 -0.94
CA ARG A 132 -8.79 40.63 -0.70
C ARG A 132 -8.73 41.54 0.52
N ILE A 133 -7.84 41.22 1.48
CA ILE A 133 -7.67 41.99 2.72
C ILE A 133 -6.69 43.14 2.45
N ASP A 134 -5.57 42.82 1.81
CA ASP A 134 -4.51 43.75 1.45
C ASP A 134 -3.78 43.25 0.18
N ASP A 135 -2.69 43.91 -0.19
CA ASP A 135 -1.95 43.57 -1.40
C ASP A 135 -1.37 42.15 -1.41
N ASP A 136 -1.17 41.51 -0.26
CA ASP A 136 -0.47 40.22 -0.16
C ASP A 136 -1.33 39.13 0.49
N THR A 137 -2.57 39.46 0.89
CA THR A 137 -3.46 38.56 1.64
C THR A 137 -4.88 38.50 1.06
N VAL A 138 -5.40 37.28 0.91
CA VAL A 138 -6.78 37.00 0.48
C VAL A 138 -7.47 36.03 1.44
N ILE A 139 -8.78 36.22 1.66
CA ILE A 139 -9.59 35.28 2.43
C ILE A 139 -9.72 33.97 1.65
N VAL A 140 -9.68 32.84 2.35
CA VAL A 140 -9.94 31.51 1.79
C VAL A 140 -11.18 30.95 2.48
N HIS A 141 -12.10 30.37 1.71
CA HIS A 141 -13.23 29.65 2.29
C HIS A 141 -12.71 28.42 3.08
N PRO A 142 -13.02 28.26 4.38
CA PRO A 142 -12.45 27.18 5.19
C PRO A 142 -12.67 25.77 4.63
N SER A 143 -13.85 25.51 4.04
CA SER A 143 -14.19 24.24 3.37
C SER A 143 -13.35 23.96 2.13
N GLU A 144 -12.79 25.00 1.49
CA GLU A 144 -12.00 24.85 0.27
C GLU A 144 -10.50 24.68 0.56
N ARG A 145 -10.03 24.72 1.83
CA ARG A 145 -8.60 24.61 2.22
C ARG A 145 -7.90 23.44 1.50
N GLY A 146 -8.49 22.25 1.55
CA GLY A 146 -7.93 21.07 0.88
C GLY A 146 -7.85 21.22 -0.62
N ARG A 147 -9.00 21.52 -1.23
CA ARG A 147 -9.11 21.61 -2.69
C ARG A 147 -8.23 22.72 -3.26
N LEU A 148 -8.07 23.83 -2.53
CA LEU A 148 -7.13 24.89 -2.82
C LEU A 148 -5.70 24.35 -2.82
N LYS A 149 -5.26 23.65 -1.76
CA LYS A 149 -3.91 23.03 -1.71
C LYS A 149 -3.66 22.07 -2.88
N GLN A 150 -4.64 21.23 -3.22
CA GLN A 150 -4.50 20.32 -4.37
C GLN A 150 -4.32 21.08 -5.69
N LEU A 151 -5.12 22.13 -5.92
CA LEU A 151 -5.01 22.94 -7.13
C LEU A 151 -3.71 23.73 -7.17
N LEU A 152 -3.30 24.31 -6.04
CA LEU A 152 -2.03 25.01 -5.88
C LEU A 152 -0.82 24.12 -6.21
N LEU A 153 -0.85 22.88 -5.74
CA LEU A 153 0.15 21.86 -6.09
C LEU A 153 0.13 21.53 -7.58
N LYS A 154 -1.06 21.39 -8.19
CA LYS A 154 -1.21 21.12 -9.64
C LYS A 154 -0.76 22.27 -10.53
N VAL A 155 -0.90 23.52 -10.08
CA VAL A 155 -0.38 24.70 -10.81
C VAL A 155 1.09 25.00 -10.51
N GLY A 156 1.71 24.26 -9.58
CA GLY A 156 3.14 24.36 -9.28
C GLY A 156 3.52 25.37 -8.20
N TRP A 157 2.55 25.84 -7.41
CA TRP A 157 2.72 26.79 -6.31
C TRP A 157 2.19 26.21 -4.98
N PRO A 158 2.79 25.14 -4.45
CA PRO A 158 2.31 24.52 -3.23
C PRO A 158 2.39 25.48 -2.04
N ALA A 159 1.27 25.62 -1.33
CA ALA A 159 1.21 26.46 -0.14
C ALA A 159 1.72 25.71 1.09
N GLU A 160 2.46 26.43 1.93
CA GLU A 160 2.79 26.02 3.29
C GLU A 160 1.60 26.31 4.21
N ASP A 161 1.33 25.44 5.17
CA ASP A 161 0.07 25.45 5.92
C ASP A 161 0.31 25.64 7.42
N PHE A 162 0.18 26.89 7.85
CA PHE A 162 0.32 27.33 9.25
C PHE A 162 -1.02 27.49 9.97
N ALA A 163 -2.14 27.21 9.31
CA ALA A 163 -3.47 27.36 9.91
C ALA A 163 -3.76 26.35 11.05
N GLY A 164 -2.78 25.49 11.38
CA GLY A 164 -2.82 24.54 12.48
C GLY A 164 -3.79 23.39 12.24
N TYR A 165 -3.85 22.50 13.24
CA TYR A 165 -4.84 21.44 13.34
C TYR A 165 -5.86 21.77 14.43
N VAL A 166 -7.09 21.29 14.25
CA VAL A 166 -8.08 21.24 15.32
C VAL A 166 -7.83 19.94 16.07
N ASP A 167 -7.55 20.02 17.37
CA ASP A 167 -7.21 18.86 18.21
C ASP A 167 -8.38 17.87 18.40
N GLY A 168 -9.61 18.30 18.08
CA GLY A 168 -10.82 17.51 18.17
C GLY A 168 -11.29 17.27 19.61
N GLU A 169 -12.30 16.43 19.76
CA GLU A 169 -12.80 15.96 21.05
C GLU A 169 -11.76 15.02 21.69
N ALA A 170 -11.29 15.35 22.90
CA ALA A 170 -10.35 14.54 23.64
C ALA A 170 -10.95 13.18 24.03
N HIS A 171 -10.16 12.13 23.90
CA HIS A 171 -10.53 10.77 24.28
C HIS A 171 -9.26 9.99 24.70
N PRO A 172 -9.13 9.60 25.97
CA PRO A 172 -7.93 8.91 26.44
C PRO A 172 -7.75 7.53 25.79
N ILE A 173 -6.58 7.27 25.23
CA ILE A 173 -6.22 6.00 24.59
C ILE A 173 -4.78 5.66 24.94
N GLU A 174 -4.52 4.62 25.72
CA GLU A 174 -3.15 4.19 26.03
C GLU A 174 -2.81 2.89 25.29
N LEU A 175 -1.54 2.69 24.96
CA LEU A 175 -1.08 1.39 24.46
C LEU A 175 -0.95 0.42 25.64
N ALA A 176 -1.53 -0.76 25.50
CA ALA A 176 -1.44 -1.83 26.48
C ALA A 176 -0.25 -2.75 26.13
N GLU A 177 0.97 -2.36 26.50
CA GLU A 177 2.22 -3.08 26.21
C GLU A 177 2.51 -4.24 27.19
N ASP A 178 1.47 -4.97 27.59
CA ASP A 178 1.61 -6.13 28.49
C ASP A 178 2.12 -7.35 27.73
N GLY A 179 3.40 -7.68 27.89
CA GLY A 179 4.03 -8.84 27.26
C GLY A 179 4.37 -8.66 25.78
N TRP A 180 4.27 -7.45 25.25
CA TRP A 180 4.74 -7.06 23.93
C TRP A 180 5.15 -5.58 23.93
N GLN A 181 5.94 -5.16 22.95
CA GLN A 181 6.31 -3.75 22.77
C GLN A 181 6.27 -3.39 21.29
N LEU A 182 6.02 -2.12 20.98
CA LEU A 182 6.19 -1.62 19.62
C LEU A 182 7.63 -1.83 19.15
N ARG A 183 7.77 -2.21 17.88
CA ARG A 183 9.07 -2.29 17.21
C ARG A 183 9.60 -0.87 17.00
N GLU A 184 10.91 -0.72 16.99
CA GLU A 184 11.55 0.61 16.90
C GLU A 184 11.10 1.39 15.65
N TYR A 185 11.05 0.74 14.48
CA TYR A 185 10.56 1.39 13.26
C TYR A 185 9.07 1.78 13.33
N GLN A 186 8.24 1.06 14.12
CA GLN A 186 6.82 1.39 14.31
C GLN A 186 6.68 2.65 15.17
N ARG A 187 7.50 2.75 16.22
CA ARG A 187 7.57 3.93 17.07
C ARG A 187 8.05 5.15 16.29
N GLN A 188 9.11 5.00 15.51
CA GLN A 188 9.62 6.05 14.62
C GLN A 188 8.56 6.50 13.61
N ALA A 189 7.83 5.56 13.01
CA ALA A 189 6.75 5.88 12.07
C ALA A 189 5.65 6.73 12.73
N ALA A 190 5.20 6.35 13.93
CA ALA A 190 4.18 7.08 14.68
C ALA A 190 4.66 8.48 15.08
N GLN A 191 5.90 8.60 15.57
CA GLN A 191 6.50 9.88 15.95
C GLN A 191 6.72 10.81 14.75
N ALA A 192 7.21 10.27 13.62
CA ALA A 192 7.40 11.03 12.38
C ALA A 192 6.06 11.56 11.85
N PHE A 193 5.01 10.75 11.92
CA PHE A 193 3.65 11.20 11.63
C PHE A 193 3.21 12.31 12.59
N TRP A 194 3.34 12.11 13.89
CA TRP A 194 2.84 13.03 14.90
C TRP A 194 3.50 14.41 14.84
N ALA A 195 4.83 14.44 14.69
CA ALA A 195 5.60 15.66 14.50
C ALA A 195 5.17 16.42 13.22
N GLY A 196 4.81 15.67 12.17
CA GLY A 196 4.34 16.23 10.91
C GLY A 196 2.86 16.61 10.87
N GLY A 197 2.05 16.08 11.78
CA GLY A 197 0.61 16.31 11.93
C GLY A 197 -0.30 15.64 10.90
N SER A 198 0.07 15.64 9.63
CA SER A 198 -0.58 14.83 8.61
C SER A 198 0.40 14.24 7.61
N GLY A 199 0.11 13.06 7.11
CA GLY A 199 0.89 12.43 6.05
C GLY A 199 0.73 10.92 5.96
N VAL A 200 1.49 10.32 5.06
CA VAL A 200 1.41 8.90 4.73
C VAL A 200 2.61 8.15 5.29
N VAL A 201 2.34 7.04 5.98
CA VAL A 201 3.31 6.05 6.45
C VAL A 201 3.22 4.85 5.52
N VAL A 202 4.34 4.55 4.87
CA VAL A 202 4.47 3.42 3.95
C VAL A 202 5.15 2.28 4.70
N LEU A 203 4.40 1.20 4.92
CA LEU A 203 4.89 0.02 5.61
C LEU A 203 4.38 -1.23 4.91
N PRO A 204 5.26 -2.21 4.67
CA PRO A 204 4.88 -3.42 3.98
C PRO A 204 3.83 -4.25 4.75
N CYS A 205 3.21 -5.19 4.04
CA CYS A 205 2.29 -6.13 4.67
C CYS A 205 3.00 -6.91 5.80
N GLY A 206 2.31 -7.15 6.90
CA GLY A 206 2.90 -7.82 8.07
C GLY A 206 3.78 -6.94 8.96
N ALA A 207 4.19 -5.74 8.52
CA ALA A 207 5.01 -4.83 9.32
C ALA A 207 4.27 -4.16 10.50
N GLY A 208 2.97 -4.41 10.66
CA GLY A 208 2.16 -3.88 11.77
C GLY A 208 1.60 -2.48 11.54
N LYS A 209 1.07 -2.19 10.34
CA LYS A 209 0.38 -0.92 10.03
C LYS A 209 -0.68 -0.55 11.07
N THR A 210 -1.48 -1.52 11.50
CA THR A 210 -2.51 -1.33 12.54
C THR A 210 -1.91 -0.89 13.87
N LEU A 211 -0.74 -1.42 14.27
CA LEU A 211 -0.05 -1.03 15.50
C LEU A 211 0.49 0.41 15.41
N VAL A 212 0.98 0.83 14.25
CA VAL A 212 1.37 2.24 14.03
C VAL A 212 0.16 3.16 14.12
N GLY A 213 -0.99 2.73 13.59
CA GLY A 213 -2.25 3.45 13.77
C GLY A 213 -2.66 3.56 15.23
N ALA A 214 -2.60 2.47 15.99
CA ALA A 214 -2.89 2.46 17.43
C ALA A 214 -1.93 3.36 18.21
N ALA A 215 -0.64 3.34 17.87
CA ALA A 215 0.36 4.23 18.46
C ALA A 215 0.06 5.71 18.16
N ALA A 216 -0.31 6.02 16.91
CA ALA A 216 -0.73 7.38 16.54
C ALA A 216 -2.01 7.83 17.28
N MET A 217 -2.95 6.91 17.55
CA MET A 217 -4.14 7.20 18.37
C MET A 217 -3.76 7.49 19.82
N ALA A 218 -2.79 6.75 20.37
CA ALA A 218 -2.28 6.98 21.71
C ALA A 218 -1.51 8.30 21.84
N GLU A 219 -0.77 8.72 20.82
CA GLU A 219 -0.18 10.07 20.79
C GLU A 219 -1.26 11.17 20.66
N ALA A 220 -2.34 10.89 19.93
CA ALA A 220 -3.41 11.86 19.68
C ALA A 220 -4.31 12.13 20.88
N GLN A 221 -4.57 11.13 21.74
CA GLN A 221 -5.51 11.25 22.88
C GLN A 221 -6.87 11.88 22.50
N ALA A 222 -7.38 11.53 21.32
CA ALA A 222 -8.56 12.15 20.73
C ALA A 222 -9.47 11.14 20.02
N THR A 223 -10.73 11.54 19.83
CA THR A 223 -11.68 10.76 19.02
C THR A 223 -11.12 10.50 17.62
N THR A 224 -11.29 9.27 17.15
CA THR A 224 -10.63 8.80 15.93
C THR A 224 -11.62 8.16 14.97
N LEU A 225 -11.57 8.60 13.70
CA LEU A 225 -12.28 7.96 12.60
C LEU A 225 -11.30 7.12 11.78
N ILE A 226 -11.57 5.82 11.65
CA ILE A 226 -10.75 4.88 10.90
C ILE A 226 -11.51 4.45 9.65
N LEU A 227 -10.96 4.75 8.48
CA LEU A 227 -11.54 4.41 7.19
C LEU A 227 -10.85 3.18 6.60
N VAL A 228 -11.62 2.14 6.35
CA VAL A 228 -11.14 0.83 5.88
C VAL A 228 -11.80 0.42 4.57
N THR A 229 -11.19 -0.56 3.89
CA THR A 229 -11.67 -1.06 2.59
C THR A 229 -12.97 -1.83 2.67
N ASN A 230 -13.16 -2.63 3.71
CA ASN A 230 -14.34 -3.48 3.90
C ASN A 230 -14.57 -3.81 5.39
N THR A 231 -15.68 -4.49 5.68
CA THR A 231 -16.09 -4.86 7.05
C THR A 231 -15.14 -5.83 7.72
N VAL A 232 -14.46 -6.69 6.97
CA VAL A 232 -13.48 -7.65 7.52
C VAL A 232 -12.26 -6.91 8.06
N ALA A 233 -11.69 -5.98 7.29
CA ALA A 233 -10.64 -5.09 7.77
C ALA A 233 -11.08 -4.33 9.02
N GLY A 234 -12.32 -3.84 9.03
CA GLY A 234 -12.85 -3.12 10.19
C GLY A 234 -12.93 -3.97 11.46
N ARG A 235 -13.36 -5.24 11.34
CA ARG A 235 -13.37 -6.18 12.48
C ARG A 235 -11.95 -6.53 12.94
N GLN A 236 -10.99 -6.64 12.03
CA GLN A 236 -9.58 -6.84 12.39
C GLN A 236 -9.03 -5.64 13.17
N TRP A 237 -9.27 -4.42 12.69
CA TRP A 237 -8.93 -3.20 13.42
C TRP A 237 -9.55 -3.20 14.83
N LYS A 238 -10.85 -3.50 14.96
CA LYS A 238 -11.52 -3.57 16.26
C LYS A 238 -10.83 -4.57 17.20
N ARG A 239 -10.53 -5.79 16.73
CA ARG A 239 -9.84 -6.81 17.53
C ARG A 239 -8.46 -6.35 18.00
N GLU A 240 -7.66 -5.79 17.11
CA GLU A 240 -6.32 -5.31 17.48
C GLU A 240 -6.37 -4.12 18.43
N LEU A 241 -7.30 -3.18 18.25
CA LEU A 241 -7.46 -2.05 19.18
C LEU A 241 -7.78 -2.56 20.60
N ILE A 242 -8.76 -3.46 20.75
CA ILE A 242 -9.11 -4.04 22.06
C ILE A 242 -7.93 -4.81 22.67
N ALA A 243 -7.13 -5.51 21.85
CA ALA A 243 -6.02 -6.31 22.33
C ALA A 243 -4.76 -5.50 22.66
N ARG A 244 -4.60 -4.30 22.09
CA ARG A 244 -3.34 -3.55 22.08
C ARG A 244 -3.45 -2.16 22.71
N THR A 245 -4.66 -1.72 23.06
CA THR A 245 -4.88 -0.42 23.70
C THR A 245 -5.77 -0.54 24.93
N SER A 246 -5.95 0.56 25.65
CA SER A 246 -6.87 0.68 26.80
C SER A 246 -8.35 0.73 26.42
N LEU A 247 -8.69 0.65 25.12
CA LEU A 247 -10.06 0.80 24.63
C LEU A 247 -10.93 -0.43 24.95
N THR A 248 -12.18 -0.16 25.30
CA THR A 248 -13.21 -1.18 25.50
C THR A 248 -14.08 -1.38 24.25
N GLU A 249 -14.82 -2.49 24.18
CA GLU A 249 -15.72 -2.77 23.06
C GLU A 249 -16.80 -1.70 22.84
N ASP A 250 -17.24 -1.04 23.91
CA ASP A 250 -18.27 0.00 23.90
C ASP A 250 -17.77 1.35 23.36
N GLU A 251 -16.46 1.56 23.33
CA GLU A 251 -15.84 2.79 22.81
C GLU A 251 -15.62 2.71 21.30
N ILE A 252 -15.75 1.51 20.71
CA ILE A 252 -15.47 1.24 19.30
C ILE A 252 -16.75 0.92 18.52
N GLY A 253 -17.17 1.86 17.68
CA GLY A 253 -18.33 1.76 16.78
C GLY A 253 -17.98 1.22 15.39
N GLU A 254 -18.92 0.51 14.77
CA GLU A 254 -18.83 0.08 13.36
C GLU A 254 -19.84 0.85 12.50
N TYR A 255 -19.35 1.51 11.46
CA TYR A 255 -20.15 2.22 10.47
C TYR A 255 -20.01 1.57 9.08
N SER A 256 -20.83 0.55 8.86
CA SER A 256 -20.87 -0.28 7.66
C SER A 256 -22.27 -0.29 7.01
N GLY A 257 -22.45 -1.07 5.94
CA GLY A 257 -23.77 -1.25 5.33
C GLY A 257 -24.75 -1.99 6.27
N GLU A 258 -24.22 -2.77 7.21
CA GLU A 258 -24.96 -3.62 8.13
C GLU A 258 -25.20 -2.94 9.49
N ARG A 259 -24.23 -2.16 9.99
CA ARG A 259 -24.27 -1.48 11.29
C ARG A 259 -23.96 0.00 11.14
N LYS A 260 -24.59 0.85 11.94
CA LYS A 260 -24.41 2.31 11.90
C LYS A 260 -24.24 2.86 13.31
N GLU A 261 -23.14 2.47 13.93
CA GLU A 261 -22.79 2.87 15.29
C GLU A 261 -21.66 3.89 15.25
N ILE A 262 -21.89 5.04 15.87
CA ILE A 262 -20.90 6.11 16.00
C ILE A 262 -20.51 6.19 17.48
N ARG A 263 -19.22 6.02 17.76
CA ARG A 263 -18.59 6.03 19.09
C ARG A 263 -17.30 6.88 19.05
N PRO A 264 -16.64 7.18 20.19
CA PRO A 264 -15.40 7.96 20.21
C PRO A 264 -14.31 7.42 19.27
N VAL A 265 -14.22 6.11 19.11
CA VAL A 265 -13.49 5.48 18.01
C VAL A 265 -14.49 4.84 17.06
N THR A 266 -14.51 5.27 15.80
CA THR A 266 -15.45 4.73 14.80
C THR A 266 -14.70 4.17 13.61
N ILE A 267 -15.03 2.94 13.21
CA ILE A 267 -14.45 2.26 12.06
C ILE A 267 -15.49 2.22 10.93
N ALA A 268 -15.20 2.84 9.80
CA ALA A 268 -16.13 2.98 8.68
C ALA A 268 -15.56 2.45 7.37
N THR A 269 -16.40 1.86 6.52
CA THR A 269 -15.96 1.38 5.21
C THR A 269 -16.07 2.48 4.14
N TYR A 270 -15.09 2.55 3.22
CA TYR A 270 -15.12 3.51 2.11
C TYR A 270 -16.41 3.42 1.27
N GLN A 271 -16.92 2.20 1.07
CA GLN A 271 -18.12 1.96 0.27
C GLN A 271 -19.35 2.66 0.84
N VAL A 272 -19.51 2.69 2.16
CA VAL A 272 -20.66 3.35 2.81
C VAL A 272 -20.61 4.85 2.59
N ILE A 273 -19.43 5.45 2.68
CA ILE A 273 -19.23 6.89 2.47
C ILE A 273 -19.55 7.29 1.03
N THR A 274 -19.16 6.45 0.06
CA THR A 274 -19.37 6.74 -1.38
C THR A 274 -20.77 6.42 -1.90
N ARG A 275 -21.63 5.79 -1.10
CA ARG A 275 -22.96 5.36 -1.54
C ARG A 275 -23.90 6.55 -1.74
N LYS A 276 -24.31 6.78 -2.99
CA LYS A 276 -25.33 7.78 -3.36
C LYS A 276 -26.73 7.24 -3.11
N THR A 277 -27.60 8.05 -2.53
CA THR A 277 -29.04 7.81 -2.46
C THR A 277 -29.75 9.04 -2.99
N LYS A 278 -30.58 8.89 -4.04
CA LYS A 278 -31.25 10.02 -4.72
C LYS A 278 -30.29 11.13 -5.21
N GLY A 279 -29.08 10.76 -5.63
CA GLY A 279 -28.08 11.70 -6.19
C GLY A 279 -27.19 12.38 -5.15
N GLU A 280 -27.54 12.32 -3.87
CA GLU A 280 -26.77 12.91 -2.76
C GLU A 280 -26.01 11.84 -1.96
N TYR A 281 -24.86 12.22 -1.42
CA TYR A 281 -24.08 11.37 -0.54
C TYR A 281 -24.60 11.50 0.90
N ARG A 282 -25.40 10.52 1.34
CA ARG A 282 -26.07 10.56 2.66
C ARG A 282 -25.12 10.48 3.86
N HIS A 283 -23.94 9.90 3.68
CA HIS A 283 -23.05 9.56 4.80
C HIS A 283 -21.96 10.60 5.03
N LEU A 284 -22.08 11.80 4.44
CA LEU A 284 -21.27 12.96 4.83
C LEU A 284 -21.47 13.31 6.30
N GLU A 285 -22.67 13.06 6.85
CA GLU A 285 -22.98 13.24 8.27
C GLU A 285 -22.00 12.53 9.21
N LEU A 286 -21.36 11.43 8.80
CA LEU A 286 -20.34 10.77 9.64
C LEU A 286 -19.15 11.69 9.92
N PHE A 287 -18.72 12.45 8.92
CA PHE A 287 -17.59 13.37 9.05
C PHE A 287 -17.90 14.57 9.94
N ASP A 288 -19.18 14.94 10.02
CA ASP A 288 -19.68 16.03 10.87
C ASP A 288 -20.26 15.52 12.20
N SER A 289 -20.37 14.20 12.39
CA SER A 289 -21.07 13.60 13.54
C SER A 289 -20.34 13.80 14.87
N ARG A 290 -19.02 13.97 14.82
CA ARG A 290 -18.15 14.24 15.97
C ARG A 290 -17.00 15.13 15.53
N ASP A 291 -16.39 15.79 16.52
CA ASP A 291 -15.18 16.56 16.29
C ASP A 291 -13.96 15.64 16.31
N TRP A 292 -13.75 14.89 15.23
CA TRP A 292 -12.65 13.94 15.13
C TRP A 292 -11.30 14.63 15.29
N GLY A 293 -10.46 14.19 16.22
CA GLY A 293 -9.08 14.70 16.37
C GLY A 293 -8.10 14.04 15.39
N LEU A 294 -8.37 12.78 15.04
CA LEU A 294 -7.55 11.99 14.12
C LEU A 294 -8.41 11.25 13.09
N VAL A 295 -8.00 11.28 11.83
CA VAL A 295 -8.56 10.44 10.76
C VAL A 295 -7.49 9.51 10.22
N ILE A 296 -7.74 8.21 10.26
CA ILE A 296 -6.84 7.17 9.75
C ILE A 296 -7.44 6.61 8.46
N TYR A 297 -6.64 6.58 7.40
CA TYR A 297 -6.96 5.98 6.12
C TYR A 297 -6.14 4.70 5.96
N ASP A 298 -6.79 3.54 6.00
CA ASP A 298 -6.13 2.26 5.76
C ASP A 298 -6.19 1.88 4.27
N GLU A 299 -5.11 1.25 3.80
CA GLU A 299 -4.84 0.96 2.39
C GLU A 299 -5.17 2.12 1.45
N VAL A 300 -4.51 3.24 1.72
CA VAL A 300 -4.71 4.54 1.04
C VAL A 300 -4.68 4.44 -0.49
N HIS A 301 -3.90 3.50 -1.04
CA HIS A 301 -3.81 3.26 -2.48
C HIS A 301 -5.15 2.83 -3.12
N LEU A 302 -6.07 2.27 -2.33
CA LEU A 302 -7.42 1.86 -2.73
C LEU A 302 -8.48 2.95 -2.53
N LEU A 303 -8.09 4.16 -2.10
CA LEU A 303 -9.03 5.25 -1.89
C LEU A 303 -9.82 5.57 -3.17
N PRO A 304 -11.16 5.55 -3.13
CA PRO A 304 -11.97 5.94 -4.28
C PRO A 304 -11.93 7.45 -4.54
N ALA A 305 -11.87 7.86 -5.81
CA ALA A 305 -11.89 9.27 -6.26
C ALA A 305 -12.96 10.18 -5.57
N PRO A 306 -14.19 9.71 -5.28
CA PRO A 306 -15.18 10.51 -4.56
C PRO A 306 -14.80 10.83 -3.11
N VAL A 307 -14.15 9.89 -2.39
CA VAL A 307 -13.74 10.09 -0.98
C VAL A 307 -12.77 11.26 -0.86
N PHE A 308 -11.91 11.48 -1.86
CA PHE A 308 -10.99 12.63 -1.89
C PHE A 308 -11.71 13.98 -1.86
N ARG A 309 -12.83 14.11 -2.57
CA ARG A 309 -13.60 15.36 -2.57
C ARG A 309 -14.34 15.56 -1.24
N MET A 310 -14.83 14.48 -0.66
CA MET A 310 -15.68 14.50 0.53
C MET A 310 -14.89 14.70 1.83
N THR A 311 -13.59 14.43 1.80
CA THR A 311 -12.68 14.62 2.94
C THR A 311 -11.90 15.95 2.86
N ALA A 312 -12.21 16.79 1.86
CA ALA A 312 -11.64 18.13 1.75
C ALA A 312 -12.07 19.06 2.92
N ASP A 313 -13.23 18.81 3.52
CA ASP A 313 -13.72 19.56 4.69
C ASP A 313 -13.04 19.13 6.01
N LEU A 314 -12.41 17.94 6.04
CA LEU A 314 -11.67 17.41 7.20
C LEU A 314 -10.22 17.89 7.25
N GLN A 315 -9.86 18.86 6.42
CA GLN A 315 -8.45 19.22 6.20
C GLN A 315 -7.77 19.90 7.39
N SER A 316 -8.58 20.45 8.29
CA SER A 316 -8.13 20.99 9.58
C SER A 316 -7.78 19.92 10.61
N ARG A 317 -8.07 18.63 10.38
CA ARG A 317 -7.81 17.55 11.35
C ARG A 317 -6.48 16.84 11.07
N ARG A 318 -5.92 16.12 12.03
CA ARG A 318 -4.74 15.29 11.77
C ARG A 318 -5.14 14.08 10.92
N ARG A 319 -4.31 13.71 9.93
CA ARG A 319 -4.63 12.65 8.95
C ARG A 319 -3.46 11.72 8.75
N LEU A 320 -3.65 10.45 9.12
CA LEU A 320 -2.67 9.39 8.91
C LEU A 320 -3.12 8.50 7.74
N GLY A 321 -2.27 8.37 6.73
CA GLY A 321 -2.42 7.36 5.70
C GLY A 321 -1.54 6.14 5.97
N LEU A 322 -2.08 4.94 5.95
CA LEU A 322 -1.36 3.68 6.09
C LEU A 322 -1.44 2.87 4.80
N THR A 323 -0.31 2.58 4.17
CA THR A 323 -0.29 1.81 2.92
C THR A 323 0.98 0.98 2.78
N ALA A 324 0.92 -0.12 2.02
CA ALA A 324 2.13 -0.86 1.65
C ALA A 324 2.80 -0.33 0.39
N THR A 325 2.07 0.45 -0.42
CA THR A 325 2.56 1.06 -1.65
C THR A 325 1.94 2.43 -1.83
N LEU A 326 2.71 3.37 -2.37
CA LEU A 326 2.19 4.66 -2.82
C LEU A 326 1.79 4.64 -4.29
N VAL A 327 2.24 3.62 -5.03
CA VAL A 327 1.99 3.54 -6.47
C VAL A 327 0.52 3.18 -6.70
N ARG A 328 -0.16 3.91 -7.61
CA ARG A 328 -1.57 3.67 -7.96
C ARG A 328 -1.71 3.35 -9.45
N GLU A 329 -2.55 2.37 -9.76
CA GLU A 329 -2.78 1.94 -11.14
C GLU A 329 -3.45 2.98 -12.03
N ASP A 330 -4.17 3.92 -11.43
CA ASP A 330 -4.80 5.05 -12.12
C ASP A 330 -3.89 6.27 -12.27
N GLY A 331 -2.63 6.19 -11.79
CA GLY A 331 -1.64 7.26 -11.84
C GLY A 331 -1.97 8.49 -10.99
N GLN A 332 -2.95 8.42 -10.10
CA GLN A 332 -3.40 9.55 -9.26
C GLN A 332 -2.78 9.56 -7.87
N GLU A 333 -1.49 9.27 -7.79
CA GLU A 333 -0.72 9.21 -6.54
C GLU A 333 -0.61 10.59 -5.88
N GLY A 334 -0.43 11.64 -6.70
CA GLY A 334 -0.40 13.03 -6.24
C GLY A 334 -1.67 13.47 -5.51
N ASP A 335 -2.82 12.86 -5.81
CA ASP A 335 -4.09 13.17 -5.13
C ASP A 335 -4.10 12.63 -3.68
N VAL A 336 -3.36 11.56 -3.38
CA VAL A 336 -3.20 11.02 -2.01
C VAL A 336 -2.41 12.00 -1.14
N PHE A 337 -1.24 12.45 -1.61
CA PHE A 337 -0.40 13.37 -0.85
C PHE A 337 -1.05 14.72 -0.65
N SER A 338 -1.78 15.19 -1.65
CA SER A 338 -2.50 16.46 -1.55
C SER A 338 -3.66 16.41 -0.54
N LEU A 339 -4.23 15.23 -0.28
CA LEU A 339 -5.32 15.03 0.67
C LEU A 339 -4.82 14.75 2.08
N ILE A 340 -3.96 13.75 2.24
CA ILE A 340 -3.53 13.26 3.55
C ILE A 340 -2.30 14.04 4.02
N GLY A 341 -1.37 14.33 3.13
CA GLY A 341 -0.12 15.01 3.44
C GLY A 341 1.09 14.26 2.87
N PRO A 342 2.30 14.79 3.06
CA PRO A 342 3.53 14.22 2.50
C PRO A 342 3.80 12.81 3.02
N LYS A 343 4.69 12.08 2.34
CA LYS A 343 5.28 10.85 2.88
C LYS A 343 6.05 11.20 4.16
N ARG A 344 5.66 10.63 5.30
CA ARG A 344 6.30 10.88 6.61
C ARG A 344 7.29 9.81 6.99
N PHE A 345 7.05 8.58 6.53
CA PHE A 345 7.88 7.45 6.85
C PHE A 345 7.77 6.40 5.74
N ASP A 346 8.89 5.79 5.42
CA ASP A 346 9.01 4.76 4.40
C ASP A 346 10.13 3.83 4.81
N VAL A 347 9.84 2.53 4.92
CA VAL A 347 10.85 1.52 5.21
C VAL A 347 10.84 0.49 4.09
N PRO A 348 11.95 0.36 3.35
CA PRO A 348 12.10 -0.69 2.37
C PRO A 348 11.88 -2.08 2.96
N TRP A 349 11.24 -2.98 2.19
CA TRP A 349 10.97 -4.36 2.58
C TRP A 349 12.22 -5.08 3.11
N ARG A 350 13.34 -4.94 2.38
CA ARG A 350 14.65 -5.55 2.72
C ARG A 350 15.17 -5.17 4.09
N ASP A 351 14.91 -3.94 4.55
CA ASP A 351 15.43 -3.47 5.85
C ASP A 351 14.65 -4.12 7.00
N ILE A 352 13.35 -4.37 6.80
CA ILE A 352 12.49 -5.09 7.76
C ILE A 352 12.80 -6.59 7.74
N GLU A 353 13.11 -7.14 6.56
CA GLU A 353 13.54 -8.52 6.36
C GLU A 353 14.89 -8.81 7.02
N ALA A 354 15.89 -7.94 6.82
CA ALA A 354 17.21 -8.06 7.44
C ALA A 354 17.17 -8.01 8.98
N GLN A 355 16.16 -7.32 9.52
CA GLN A 355 15.89 -7.26 10.97
C GLN A 355 15.08 -8.48 11.49
N GLY A 356 14.74 -9.44 10.61
CA GLY A 356 14.03 -10.67 10.96
C GLY A 356 12.53 -10.49 11.24
N TRP A 357 11.96 -9.33 10.88
CA TRP A 357 10.56 -9.01 11.17
C TRP A 357 9.59 -9.46 10.09
N ILE A 358 10.09 -9.68 8.89
CA ILE A 358 9.42 -10.26 7.73
C ILE A 358 10.37 -11.32 7.15
N ALA A 359 9.87 -12.47 6.68
CA ALA A 359 10.73 -13.51 6.14
C ALA A 359 10.88 -13.43 4.62
N PRO A 360 12.02 -13.89 4.06
CA PRO A 360 12.16 -14.14 2.64
C PRO A 360 11.12 -15.17 2.21
N ALA A 361 10.24 -14.79 1.29
CA ALA A 361 9.43 -15.73 0.55
C ALA A 361 10.19 -16.14 -0.73
N GLU A 362 10.39 -17.42 -0.95
CA GLU A 362 10.96 -17.93 -2.20
C GLU A 362 9.83 -18.11 -3.22
N CYS A 363 9.91 -17.38 -4.34
CA CYS A 363 8.95 -17.48 -5.42
C CYS A 363 9.48 -18.43 -6.51
N THR A 364 8.76 -19.52 -6.75
CA THR A 364 9.10 -20.53 -7.76
C THR A 364 8.01 -20.63 -8.83
N GLU A 365 8.35 -20.29 -10.07
CA GLU A 365 7.53 -20.56 -11.25
C GLU A 365 7.83 -21.96 -11.78
N VAL A 366 6.84 -22.84 -11.73
CA VAL A 366 6.94 -24.20 -12.27
C VAL A 366 6.29 -24.24 -13.65
N ARG A 367 7.12 -24.45 -14.68
CA ARG A 367 6.64 -24.48 -16.07
C ARG A 367 6.25 -25.88 -16.49
N VAL A 368 4.96 -26.04 -16.78
CA VAL A 368 4.35 -27.30 -17.23
C VAL A 368 4.25 -27.31 -18.75
N THR A 369 4.67 -28.41 -19.36
CA THR A 369 4.45 -28.65 -20.79
C THR A 369 3.09 -29.32 -20.96
N LEU A 370 2.19 -28.67 -21.71
CA LEU A 370 0.88 -29.24 -22.05
C LEU A 370 1.04 -30.54 -22.84
N THR A 371 0.10 -31.48 -22.67
CA THR A 371 0.00 -32.63 -23.58
C THR A 371 -0.32 -32.19 -25.00
N ASP A 372 -0.04 -33.05 -26.00
CA ASP A 372 -0.39 -32.79 -27.39
C ASP A 372 -1.90 -32.53 -27.56
N HIS A 373 -2.73 -33.23 -26.79
CA HIS A 373 -4.18 -33.03 -26.79
C HIS A 373 -4.58 -31.66 -26.25
N GLU A 374 -4.07 -31.27 -25.08
CA GLU A 374 -4.34 -29.94 -24.49
C GLU A 374 -3.79 -28.82 -25.39
N ARG A 375 -2.61 -29.01 -25.98
CA ARG A 375 -1.99 -28.04 -26.91
C ARG A 375 -2.82 -27.86 -28.17
N LEU A 376 -3.37 -28.94 -28.73
CA LEU A 376 -4.26 -28.87 -29.88
C LEU A 376 -5.56 -28.14 -29.53
N THR A 377 -6.21 -28.52 -28.42
CA THR A 377 -7.43 -27.85 -27.93
C THR A 377 -7.19 -26.35 -27.72
N TYR A 378 -6.06 -25.97 -27.10
CA TYR A 378 -5.67 -24.58 -26.91
C TYR A 378 -5.44 -23.84 -28.24
N ALA A 379 -4.74 -24.47 -29.19
CA ALA A 379 -4.41 -23.85 -30.48
C ALA A 379 -5.66 -23.57 -31.33
N THR A 380 -6.67 -24.44 -31.24
CA THR A 380 -7.94 -24.29 -31.97
C THR A 380 -8.99 -23.48 -31.23
N ALA A 381 -8.74 -23.11 -29.97
CA ALA A 381 -9.70 -22.36 -29.17
C ALA A 381 -9.81 -20.89 -29.59
N GLU A 382 -10.99 -20.33 -29.36
CA GLU A 382 -11.26 -18.91 -29.53
C GLU A 382 -10.40 -18.07 -28.57
N PRO A 383 -9.98 -16.86 -28.97
CA PRO A 383 -9.08 -16.03 -28.16
C PRO A 383 -9.52 -15.81 -26.70
N GLU A 384 -10.83 -15.71 -26.47
CA GLU A 384 -11.44 -15.48 -25.16
C GLU A 384 -11.35 -16.71 -24.23
N GLU A 385 -11.30 -17.92 -24.80
CA GLU A 385 -11.27 -19.18 -24.04
C GLU A 385 -9.85 -19.69 -23.80
N ARG A 386 -8.89 -19.29 -24.63
CA ARG A 386 -7.48 -19.73 -24.57
C ARG A 386 -6.90 -19.64 -23.17
N TYR A 387 -7.11 -18.51 -22.48
CA TYR A 387 -6.57 -18.35 -21.14
C TYR A 387 -7.19 -19.32 -20.13
N LYS A 388 -8.52 -19.54 -20.18
CA LYS A 388 -9.17 -20.52 -19.30
C LYS A 388 -8.54 -21.90 -19.53
N LEU A 389 -8.43 -22.33 -20.79
CA LEU A 389 -7.91 -23.66 -21.14
C LEU A 389 -6.48 -23.90 -20.65
N CYS A 390 -5.57 -22.95 -20.86
CA CYS A 390 -4.19 -23.13 -20.38
C CYS A 390 -4.06 -22.98 -18.87
N ALA A 391 -4.86 -22.11 -18.24
CA ALA A 391 -4.84 -21.91 -16.79
C ALA A 391 -5.43 -23.12 -16.03
N THR A 392 -6.40 -23.83 -16.64
CA THR A 392 -7.05 -25.03 -16.08
C THR A 392 -6.57 -26.35 -16.69
N ALA A 393 -5.39 -26.36 -17.31
CA ALA A 393 -4.84 -27.59 -17.89
C ALA A 393 -4.68 -28.70 -16.84
N ALA A 394 -5.12 -29.92 -17.19
CA ALA A 394 -5.09 -31.07 -16.30
C ALA A 394 -3.65 -31.50 -15.97
N THR A 395 -2.71 -31.23 -16.87
CA THR A 395 -1.26 -31.43 -16.65
C THR A 395 -0.69 -30.66 -15.48
N LYS A 396 -1.36 -29.62 -14.97
CA LYS A 396 -0.94 -28.91 -13.76
C LYS A 396 -1.17 -29.70 -12.48
N LEU A 397 -2.16 -30.59 -12.43
CA LEU A 397 -2.54 -31.29 -11.20
C LEU A 397 -1.43 -32.19 -10.63
N PRO A 398 -0.73 -33.02 -11.43
CA PRO A 398 0.42 -33.80 -10.94
C PRO A 398 1.51 -32.91 -10.32
N VAL A 399 1.74 -31.73 -10.88
CA VAL A 399 2.73 -30.77 -10.38
C VAL A 399 2.32 -30.20 -9.03
N VAL A 400 1.03 -29.84 -8.88
CA VAL A 400 0.49 -29.39 -7.59
C VAL A 400 0.68 -30.48 -6.52
N ARG A 401 0.41 -31.75 -6.85
CA ARG A 401 0.66 -32.88 -5.93
C ARG A 401 2.14 -32.99 -5.54
N ALA A 402 3.05 -32.94 -6.52
CA ALA A 402 4.48 -33.01 -6.25
C ALA A 402 4.98 -31.88 -5.33
N ILE A 403 4.41 -30.66 -5.48
CA ILE A 403 4.69 -29.55 -4.57
C ILE A 403 4.19 -29.88 -3.15
N LEU A 404 2.97 -30.38 -3.00
CA LEU A 404 2.44 -30.79 -1.69
C LEU A 404 3.27 -31.92 -1.05
N ASP A 405 3.72 -32.88 -1.85
CA ASP A 405 4.57 -34.00 -1.40
C ASP A 405 5.96 -33.55 -0.96
N ALA A 406 6.48 -32.44 -1.51
CA ALA A 406 7.72 -31.81 -1.05
C ALA A 406 7.55 -31.09 0.30
N HIS A 407 6.31 -30.76 0.69
CA HIS A 407 5.97 -30.02 1.90
C HIS A 407 4.88 -30.71 2.75
N PRO A 408 5.05 -32.00 3.12
CA PRO A 408 3.96 -32.84 3.65
C PRO A 408 3.43 -32.43 5.03
N GLU A 409 4.25 -31.70 5.80
CA GLU A 409 3.95 -31.24 7.16
C GLU A 409 3.65 -29.74 7.22
N GLU A 410 3.63 -29.05 6.08
CA GLU A 410 3.44 -27.61 6.00
C GLU A 410 2.02 -27.23 5.59
N PRO A 411 1.37 -26.26 6.29
CA PRO A 411 0.07 -25.76 5.87
C PRO A 411 0.17 -25.14 4.48
N THR A 412 -0.63 -25.67 3.56
CA THR A 412 -0.59 -25.35 2.14
C THR A 412 -1.92 -24.79 1.65
N LEU A 413 -1.87 -23.61 1.02
CA LEU A 413 -3.03 -23.00 0.36
C LEU A 413 -2.91 -23.18 -1.16
N VAL A 414 -3.91 -23.82 -1.77
CA VAL A 414 -4.00 -24.00 -3.23
C VAL A 414 -5.01 -23.02 -3.80
N ILE A 415 -4.56 -22.12 -4.67
CA ILE A 415 -5.31 -20.96 -5.14
C ILE A 415 -5.66 -21.13 -6.62
N GLY A 416 -6.93 -20.94 -6.95
CA GLY A 416 -7.41 -20.93 -8.34
C GLY A 416 -8.50 -19.89 -8.60
N ALA A 417 -8.68 -19.54 -9.86
CA ALA A 417 -9.67 -18.56 -10.31
C ALA A 417 -10.97 -19.18 -10.83
N TYR A 418 -10.95 -20.44 -11.27
CA TYR A 418 -12.06 -21.10 -11.95
C TYR A 418 -12.69 -22.17 -11.06
N LEU A 419 -14.02 -22.14 -10.87
CA LEU A 419 -14.71 -23.04 -9.94
C LEU A 419 -14.56 -24.51 -10.32
N ASP A 420 -14.77 -24.85 -11.60
CA ASP A 420 -14.60 -26.21 -12.12
C ASP A 420 -13.21 -26.79 -11.77
N GLN A 421 -12.16 -25.97 -11.91
CA GLN A 421 -10.79 -26.36 -11.56
C GLN A 421 -10.62 -26.57 -10.05
N LEU A 422 -11.24 -25.74 -9.21
CA LEU A 422 -11.16 -25.88 -7.75
C LEU A 422 -11.85 -27.15 -7.27
N GLU A 423 -12.96 -27.54 -7.90
CA GLU A 423 -13.65 -28.81 -7.63
C GLU A 423 -12.76 -30.01 -7.99
N GLU A 424 -12.12 -29.98 -9.17
CA GLU A 424 -11.15 -31.00 -9.57
C GLU A 424 -9.94 -31.07 -8.62
N LEU A 425 -9.36 -29.92 -8.24
CA LEU A 425 -8.25 -29.84 -7.29
C LEU A 425 -8.66 -30.35 -5.90
N GLY A 426 -9.81 -29.92 -5.38
CA GLY A 426 -10.30 -30.33 -4.06
C GLY A 426 -10.54 -31.84 -3.98
N ALA A 427 -11.16 -32.43 -5.00
CA ALA A 427 -11.35 -33.87 -5.07
C ALA A 427 -10.01 -34.63 -5.22
N ALA A 428 -9.10 -34.13 -6.06
CA ALA A 428 -7.84 -34.78 -6.33
C ALA A 428 -6.82 -34.68 -5.17
N LEU A 429 -6.94 -33.67 -4.33
CA LEU A 429 -6.07 -33.41 -3.18
C LEU A 429 -6.70 -33.80 -1.83
N ASP A 430 -7.93 -34.32 -1.85
CA ASP A 430 -8.75 -34.60 -0.65
C ASP A 430 -8.80 -33.38 0.31
N ALA A 431 -9.05 -32.21 -0.27
CA ALA A 431 -8.95 -30.92 0.43
C ALA A 431 -10.27 -30.13 0.35
N PRO A 432 -10.73 -29.51 1.46
CA PRO A 432 -11.92 -28.67 1.44
C PRO A 432 -11.74 -27.44 0.55
N ILE A 433 -12.86 -26.97 -0.04
CA ILE A 433 -12.87 -25.84 -0.96
C ILE A 433 -13.59 -24.64 -0.33
N VAL A 434 -12.97 -23.47 -0.33
CA VAL A 434 -13.60 -22.20 0.03
C VAL A 434 -13.79 -21.34 -1.21
N GLN A 435 -15.04 -21.06 -1.53
CA GLN A 435 -15.43 -20.29 -2.71
C GLN A 435 -16.47 -19.19 -2.38
N GLY A 436 -16.87 -18.41 -3.38
CA GLY A 436 -17.76 -17.26 -3.17
C GLY A 436 -19.12 -17.63 -2.59
N SER A 437 -19.63 -18.82 -2.90
CA SER A 437 -20.88 -19.37 -2.36
C SER A 437 -20.76 -19.99 -0.96
N THR A 438 -19.54 -20.21 -0.46
CA THR A 438 -19.30 -20.75 0.89
C THR A 438 -19.79 -19.74 1.93
N LYS A 439 -20.68 -20.19 2.83
CA LYS A 439 -21.28 -19.34 3.86
C LYS A 439 -20.22 -18.83 4.83
N ASN A 440 -20.37 -17.62 5.37
CA ASN A 440 -19.39 -17.02 6.27
C ASN A 440 -19.05 -17.90 7.49
N LYS A 441 -20.05 -18.52 8.12
CA LYS A 441 -19.84 -19.42 9.26
C LYS A 441 -18.98 -20.64 8.91
N GLU A 442 -19.25 -21.26 7.77
CA GLU A 442 -18.51 -22.42 7.27
C GLU A 442 -17.08 -22.03 6.87
N ARG A 443 -16.92 -20.85 6.26
CA ARG A 443 -15.62 -20.28 5.93
C ARG A 443 -14.76 -20.06 7.18
N GLU A 444 -15.31 -19.42 8.20
CA GLU A 444 -14.62 -19.18 9.48
C GLU A 444 -14.20 -20.50 10.13
N GLU A 445 -15.08 -21.51 10.13
CA GLU A 445 -14.78 -22.84 10.67
C GLU A 445 -13.62 -23.52 9.92
N LEU A 446 -13.64 -23.52 8.58
CA LEU A 446 -12.56 -24.10 7.77
C LEU A 446 -11.23 -23.38 7.98
N PHE A 447 -11.23 -22.05 8.06
CA PHE A 447 -10.03 -21.26 8.34
C PHE A 447 -9.49 -21.53 9.74
N ASP A 448 -10.36 -21.65 10.75
CA ASP A 448 -9.93 -21.96 12.11
C ASP A 448 -9.34 -23.37 12.25
N ARG A 449 -9.93 -24.36 11.56
CA ARG A 449 -9.37 -25.72 11.49
C ARG A 449 -8.00 -25.74 10.82
N PHE A 450 -7.82 -24.94 9.76
CA PHE A 450 -6.52 -24.78 9.11
C PHE A 450 -5.49 -24.11 10.03
N ARG A 451 -5.86 -23.03 10.75
CA ARG A 451 -4.98 -22.35 11.73
C ARG A 451 -4.53 -23.28 12.86
N ARG A 452 -5.42 -24.17 13.32
CA ARG A 452 -5.09 -25.17 14.36
C ARG A 452 -4.29 -26.37 13.83
N GLY A 453 -4.09 -26.47 12.51
CA GLY A 453 -3.36 -27.57 11.88
C GLY A 453 -4.19 -28.86 11.71
N GLU A 454 -5.51 -28.81 11.94
CA GLU A 454 -6.40 -29.95 11.68
C GLU A 454 -6.60 -30.17 10.17
N LEU A 455 -6.50 -29.10 9.39
CA LEU A 455 -6.46 -29.13 7.93
C LEU A 455 -5.08 -28.67 7.49
N ARG A 456 -4.40 -29.50 6.69
CA ARG A 456 -3.10 -29.15 6.11
C ARG A 456 -3.25 -28.44 4.77
N THR A 457 -4.23 -28.83 3.98
CA THR A 457 -4.46 -28.29 2.63
C THR A 457 -5.84 -27.66 2.56
N LEU A 458 -5.92 -26.46 1.99
CA LEU A 458 -7.19 -25.81 1.69
C LEU A 458 -7.14 -25.24 0.27
N VAL A 459 -8.19 -25.51 -0.50
CA VAL A 459 -8.37 -25.00 -1.86
C VAL A 459 -9.23 -23.74 -1.80
N VAL A 460 -8.75 -22.62 -2.34
CA VAL A 460 -9.42 -21.32 -2.23
C VAL A 460 -9.62 -20.67 -3.58
N SER A 461 -10.83 -20.14 -3.82
CA SER A 461 -11.14 -19.38 -5.03
C SER A 461 -10.68 -17.93 -4.92
N LYS A 462 -10.42 -17.28 -6.06
CA LYS A 462 -10.10 -15.83 -6.09
C LYS A 462 -11.12 -14.98 -5.33
N VAL A 463 -12.42 -15.31 -5.38
CA VAL A 463 -13.48 -14.55 -4.69
C VAL A 463 -13.39 -14.73 -3.17
N ALA A 464 -13.04 -15.93 -2.69
CA ALA A 464 -12.71 -16.15 -1.29
C ALA A 464 -11.39 -15.48 -0.88
N ASN A 465 -10.45 -15.35 -1.83
CA ASN A 465 -9.14 -14.71 -1.70
C ASN A 465 -9.21 -13.18 -1.49
N PHE A 466 -10.38 -12.54 -1.72
CA PHE A 466 -10.62 -11.13 -1.36
C PHE A 466 -11.01 -10.95 0.11
N SER A 467 -11.28 -12.03 0.84
CA SER A 467 -11.48 -11.99 2.29
C SER A 467 -10.11 -11.75 2.94
N ILE A 468 -9.97 -10.66 3.68
CA ILE A 468 -8.72 -10.21 4.34
C ILE A 468 -8.20 -11.20 5.42
N ASP A 469 -8.88 -12.32 5.64
CA ASP A 469 -8.61 -13.28 6.71
C ASP A 469 -8.22 -14.67 6.18
N LEU A 470 -7.39 -14.73 5.13
CA LEU A 470 -6.76 -15.99 4.76
C LEU A 470 -5.85 -16.44 5.92
N PRO A 471 -5.91 -17.71 6.31
CA PRO A 471 -5.02 -18.20 7.35
C PRO A 471 -3.57 -18.17 6.88
N GLU A 472 -2.65 -17.98 7.83
CA GLU A 472 -1.22 -18.00 7.55
C GLU A 472 -0.82 -19.38 7.01
N ALA A 473 -0.14 -19.41 5.88
CA ALA A 473 0.36 -20.63 5.26
C ALA A 473 1.87 -20.54 5.04
N SER A 474 2.54 -21.68 5.15
CA SER A 474 3.97 -21.78 4.86
C SER A 474 4.19 -21.98 3.36
N VAL A 475 3.23 -22.63 2.69
CA VAL A 475 3.27 -22.88 1.24
C VAL A 475 2.00 -22.36 0.59
N ALA A 476 2.16 -21.63 -0.51
CA ALA A 476 1.05 -21.18 -1.34
C ALA A 476 1.28 -21.62 -2.79
N VAL A 477 0.31 -22.33 -3.37
CA VAL A 477 0.37 -22.83 -4.74
C VAL A 477 -0.72 -22.19 -5.58
N GLN A 478 -0.34 -21.30 -6.49
CA GLN A 478 -1.26 -20.70 -7.43
C GLN A 478 -1.29 -21.51 -8.74
N VAL A 479 -2.44 -22.12 -9.02
CA VAL A 479 -2.66 -22.95 -10.22
C VAL A 479 -3.25 -22.13 -11.36
N SER A 480 -4.14 -21.19 -11.02
CA SER A 480 -4.68 -20.20 -11.95
C SER A 480 -4.94 -18.87 -11.27
N GLY A 481 -4.73 -17.78 -12.01
CA GLY A 481 -5.10 -16.42 -11.59
C GLY A 481 -6.09 -15.82 -12.57
N THR A 482 -6.78 -14.75 -12.21
CA THR A 482 -7.36 -13.86 -13.21
C THR A 482 -6.69 -12.51 -13.05
N PHE A 483 -6.27 -11.92 -14.17
CA PHE A 483 -5.54 -10.66 -14.22
C PHE A 483 -6.31 -9.56 -13.50
N GLY A 484 -5.85 -9.27 -12.30
CA GLY A 484 -6.21 -8.10 -11.52
C GLY A 484 -4.97 -7.25 -11.29
N SER A 485 -5.06 -6.35 -10.32
CA SER A 485 -3.97 -5.45 -9.96
C SER A 485 -2.72 -6.23 -9.54
N ARG A 486 -1.57 -5.92 -10.16
CA ARG A 486 -0.26 -6.56 -9.89
C ARG A 486 0.15 -6.36 -8.44
N GLN A 487 -0.15 -5.18 -7.90
CA GLN A 487 0.14 -4.80 -6.52
C GLN A 487 -0.69 -5.57 -5.51
N GLU A 488 -1.95 -5.83 -5.86
CA GLU A 488 -2.84 -6.60 -5.00
C GLU A 488 -2.34 -8.04 -4.84
N GLU A 489 -1.79 -8.65 -5.90
CA GLU A 489 -1.26 -10.03 -5.86
C GLU A 489 0.00 -10.15 -4.97
N ALA A 490 0.97 -9.23 -5.04
CA ALA A 490 2.15 -9.30 -4.17
C ALA A 490 1.87 -8.89 -2.71
N GLN A 491 0.98 -7.92 -2.49
CA GLN A 491 0.55 -7.61 -1.12
C GLN A 491 -0.20 -8.78 -0.48
N ARG A 492 -1.01 -9.51 -1.27
CA ARG A 492 -1.66 -10.74 -0.81
C ARG A 492 -0.62 -11.80 -0.48
N LEU A 493 0.37 -12.02 -1.33
CA LEU A 493 1.49 -12.94 -1.08
C LEU A 493 2.18 -12.67 0.25
N GLY A 494 2.55 -11.41 0.53
CA GLY A 494 3.16 -11.01 1.79
C GLY A 494 2.24 -11.11 3.03
N ARG A 495 0.91 -11.23 2.85
CA ARG A 495 -0.03 -11.52 3.96
C ARG A 495 -0.24 -13.01 4.18
N LEU A 496 -0.24 -13.78 3.09
CA LEU A 496 -0.47 -15.23 3.06
C LEU A 496 0.73 -15.98 3.65
N LEU A 497 1.92 -15.51 3.31
CA LEU A 497 3.20 -16.11 3.67
C LEU A 497 3.75 -15.44 4.92
N ARG A 498 3.87 -16.20 6.01
CA ARG A 498 4.54 -15.77 7.23
C ARG A 498 5.52 -16.83 7.71
N PRO A 499 6.69 -16.41 8.25
CA PRO A 499 7.60 -17.36 8.85
C PRO A 499 6.91 -18.05 10.02
N LYS A 500 7.16 -19.35 10.14
CA LYS A 500 6.88 -20.03 11.41
C LYS A 500 8.00 -19.70 12.39
N GLY A 501 7.67 -19.71 13.69
CA GLY A 501 8.63 -19.46 14.77
C GLY A 501 9.80 -20.45 14.84
N ASP A 502 9.84 -21.45 13.94
CA ASP A 502 10.91 -22.43 13.77
C ASP A 502 11.98 -22.00 12.73
N GLY A 503 11.81 -20.85 12.06
CA GLY A 503 12.78 -20.31 11.12
C GLY A 503 12.70 -20.86 9.69
N ARG A 504 11.67 -21.65 9.34
CA ARG A 504 11.46 -22.10 7.96
C ARG A 504 10.99 -20.94 7.06
N GLN A 505 11.52 -20.91 5.83
CA GLN A 505 11.16 -19.94 4.80
C GLN A 505 9.77 -20.23 4.25
N ALA A 506 9.09 -19.20 3.76
CA ALA A 506 7.77 -19.35 3.14
C ALA A 506 7.93 -19.56 1.63
N HIS A 507 7.15 -20.46 1.05
CA HIS A 507 7.27 -20.83 -0.36
C HIS A 507 6.03 -20.41 -1.16
N PHE A 508 6.26 -19.72 -2.28
CA PHE A 508 5.22 -19.44 -3.25
C PHE A 508 5.50 -20.15 -4.57
N TYR A 509 4.59 -21.04 -4.96
CA TYR A 509 4.63 -21.71 -6.25
C TYR A 509 3.60 -21.13 -7.21
N SER A 510 4.00 -20.83 -8.44
CA SER A 510 3.09 -20.54 -9.53
C SER A 510 3.24 -21.61 -10.61
N VAL A 511 2.16 -22.36 -10.88
CA VAL A 511 2.17 -23.42 -11.89
C VAL A 511 1.68 -22.86 -13.22
N VAL A 512 2.57 -22.79 -14.20
CA VAL A 512 2.37 -22.04 -15.46
C VAL A 512 2.45 -22.96 -16.67
N SER A 513 1.48 -22.87 -17.56
CA SER A 513 1.48 -23.63 -18.83
C SER A 513 2.40 -22.98 -19.87
N ARG A 514 3.45 -23.70 -20.28
CA ARG A 514 4.45 -23.27 -21.26
C ARG A 514 3.82 -23.05 -22.64
N ASP A 515 4.37 -22.11 -23.41
CA ASP A 515 3.94 -21.76 -24.78
C ASP A 515 2.46 -21.32 -24.87
N THR A 516 1.93 -20.75 -23.78
CA THR A 516 0.56 -20.22 -23.73
C THR A 516 0.54 -18.81 -23.18
N LEU A 517 -0.62 -18.15 -23.27
CA LEU A 517 -0.87 -16.85 -22.64
C LEU A 517 -0.48 -16.84 -21.15
N ASP A 518 -0.56 -17.98 -20.46
CA ASP A 518 -0.17 -18.12 -19.06
C ASP A 518 1.28 -17.72 -18.80
N THR A 519 2.19 -17.95 -19.77
CA THR A 519 3.60 -17.54 -19.68
C THR A 519 3.77 -16.04 -19.82
N ASP A 520 3.06 -15.40 -20.76
CA ASP A 520 3.11 -13.93 -20.94
C ASP A 520 2.67 -13.22 -19.66
N TYR A 521 1.64 -13.77 -19.05
CA TYR A 521 1.07 -13.32 -17.80
C TYR A 521 1.99 -13.55 -16.59
N ALA A 522 2.62 -14.72 -16.50
CA ALA A 522 3.63 -14.99 -15.49
C ALA A 522 4.82 -14.03 -15.59
N ALA A 523 5.25 -13.66 -16.80
CA ALA A 523 6.35 -12.70 -17.02
C ALA A 523 6.04 -11.29 -16.50
N HIS A 524 4.76 -10.89 -16.44
CA HIS A 524 4.36 -9.64 -15.78
C HIS A 524 4.48 -9.73 -14.26
N ARG A 525 4.08 -10.86 -13.67
CA ARG A 525 4.21 -11.11 -12.23
C ARG A 525 5.68 -11.21 -11.81
N GLN A 526 6.50 -11.95 -12.56
CA GLN A 526 7.94 -12.06 -12.34
C GLN A 526 8.58 -10.69 -12.24
N ARG A 527 8.32 -9.80 -13.22
CA ARG A 527 8.86 -8.44 -13.21
C ARG A 527 8.49 -7.69 -11.95
N PHE A 528 7.22 -7.77 -11.54
CA PHE A 528 6.74 -7.08 -10.36
C PHE A 528 7.35 -7.64 -9.06
N LEU A 529 7.39 -8.96 -8.89
CA LEU A 529 8.00 -9.59 -7.71
C LEU A 529 9.50 -9.28 -7.62
N ALA A 530 10.21 -9.31 -8.75
CA ALA A 530 11.62 -8.93 -8.82
C ALA A 530 11.83 -7.43 -8.52
N GLU A 531 10.94 -6.55 -8.99
CA GLU A 531 10.96 -5.10 -8.67
C GLU A 531 10.75 -4.82 -7.17
N GLN A 532 10.05 -5.71 -6.46
CA GLN A 532 9.86 -5.64 -5.01
C GLN A 532 10.97 -6.36 -4.22
N GLY A 533 11.93 -6.99 -4.90
CA GLY A 533 13.08 -7.66 -4.27
C GLY A 533 12.84 -9.11 -3.84
N TYR A 534 11.76 -9.78 -4.28
CA TYR A 534 11.56 -11.20 -4.01
C TYR A 534 12.53 -12.06 -4.82
N ALA A 535 13.10 -13.10 -4.20
CA ALA A 535 13.86 -14.12 -4.90
C ALA A 535 12.91 -14.89 -5.83
N TYR A 536 13.23 -14.92 -7.14
CA TYR A 536 12.40 -15.57 -8.15
C TYR A 536 13.19 -16.62 -8.93
N LYS A 537 12.69 -17.86 -8.93
CA LYS A 537 13.27 -18.97 -9.67
C LYS A 537 12.24 -19.54 -10.65
N ILE A 538 12.72 -19.95 -11.83
CA ILE A 538 11.93 -20.71 -12.79
C ILE A 538 12.48 -22.14 -12.81
N VAL A 539 11.60 -23.13 -12.70
CA VAL A 539 11.93 -24.57 -12.73
C VAL A 539 11.06 -25.30 -13.74
N ASP A 540 11.56 -26.40 -14.29
CA ASP A 540 10.76 -27.29 -15.12
C ASP A 540 9.88 -28.17 -14.22
N ALA A 541 8.67 -28.48 -14.66
CA ALA A 541 7.82 -29.46 -13.99
C ALA A 541 8.49 -30.84 -13.94
N ASP A 542 9.27 -31.19 -14.96
CA ASP A 542 9.99 -32.47 -15.02
C ASP A 542 11.06 -32.59 -13.92
N ASP A 543 11.62 -31.47 -13.45
CA ASP A 543 12.59 -31.46 -12.34
C ASP A 543 11.93 -31.80 -10.99
N LEU A 544 10.64 -31.47 -10.85
CA LEU A 544 9.83 -31.72 -9.64
C LEU A 544 9.17 -33.10 -9.66
N LEU A 545 8.74 -33.57 -10.83
CA LEU A 545 8.09 -34.86 -11.01
C LEU A 545 9.09 -36.04 -11.04
N GLY A 546 10.39 -35.74 -11.11
CA GLY A 546 11.45 -36.71 -11.37
C GLY A 546 11.50 -37.11 -12.85
N PRO A 547 12.64 -37.65 -13.34
CA PRO A 547 12.75 -38.02 -14.75
C PRO A 547 11.65 -39.02 -15.10
N LYS A 548 10.96 -38.81 -16.23
CA LYS A 548 10.19 -39.89 -16.88
C LYS A 548 11.13 -41.09 -16.97
N LEU A 549 10.80 -42.17 -16.26
CA LEU A 549 11.49 -43.45 -16.43
C LEU A 549 11.54 -43.72 -17.95
N PRO A 550 12.71 -44.09 -18.51
CA PRO A 550 12.80 -44.37 -19.93
C PRO A 550 11.78 -45.45 -20.27
N GLU A 551 11.00 -45.24 -21.34
CA GLU A 551 10.23 -46.31 -21.95
C GLU A 551 11.24 -47.41 -22.32
N VAL A 552 11.22 -48.50 -21.56
CA VAL A 552 12.04 -49.67 -21.85
C VAL A 552 11.31 -50.42 -22.97
N GLY A 553 11.79 -50.21 -24.20
CA GLY A 553 11.77 -51.17 -25.32
C GLY A 553 10.40 -51.58 -25.85
#